data_AF-A0AAW1BVT0-F1
#
_entry.id   AF-A0AAW1BVT0-F1
#
_cell.length_a   1.000
_cell.length_b   1.000
_cell.length_c   1.000
_cell.angle_alpha   90.00
_cell.angle_beta   90.00
_cell.angle_gamma   90.00
#
_symmetry.space_group_name_H-M   'P 1'
#
loop_
_entity.id
_entity.type
_entity.pdbx_description
1 polymer ?
#
loop_
_entity_poly.entity_id
_entity_poly.type
_entity_poly.pdbx_seq_one_letter_code
_entity_poly.pdbx_strand_id
1 'polypeptide(L)'
;MQPLDSERALIKVTHCDKDIFCSFVPENCPLCGQRLIYRSLEEAPVSIPSPFVNGHGEKCSFLLKPTTGTFLRDYDGDSDLHVGITNTNGLVYNYNETGITIAEYGWEQCNNFQQQIFGFHTGMKNVSIIVILMH
;
A
#
# COMPACT_ATOMS: atom_id res chain seq x y z
N MET A 1 -13.75 6.70 -16.20
CA MET A 1 -12.43 6.70 -15.54
C MET A 1 -12.09 5.25 -15.21
N GLN A 2 -10.96 4.73 -15.70
CA GLN A 2 -10.55 3.35 -15.45
C GLN A 2 -10.09 3.18 -13.99
N PRO A 3 -10.38 2.04 -13.33
CA PRO A 3 -9.81 1.72 -12.03
C PRO A 3 -8.28 1.64 -12.14
N LEU A 4 -7.57 2.23 -11.18
CA LEU A 4 -6.18 1.88 -10.96
C LEU A 4 -6.18 0.53 -10.25
N ASP A 5 -6.07 -0.54 -11.04
CA ASP A 5 -5.94 -1.89 -10.50
C ASP A 5 -4.72 -1.92 -9.57
N SER A 6 -4.87 -2.49 -8.36
CA SER A 6 -3.75 -2.77 -7.45
C SER A 6 -2.63 -3.60 -8.10
N GLU A 7 -2.88 -4.17 -9.28
CA GLU A 7 -1.92 -4.94 -10.08
C GLU A 7 -1.05 -4.06 -10.99
N ARG A 8 -1.34 -2.76 -11.13
CA ARG A 8 -0.56 -1.88 -12.00
C ARG A 8 0.75 -1.49 -11.32
N ALA A 9 1.86 -1.78 -12.02
CA ALA A 9 3.18 -1.33 -11.64
C ALA A 9 3.23 0.20 -11.46
N LEU A 10 3.94 0.66 -10.44
CA LEU A 10 4.26 2.09 -10.27
C LEU A 10 5.48 2.43 -11.10
N ILE A 11 5.59 3.69 -11.49
CA ILE A 11 6.76 4.21 -12.20
C ILE A 11 7.56 5.07 -11.24
N LYS A 12 8.82 4.71 -11.05
CA LYS A 12 9.81 5.51 -10.33
C LYS A 12 10.56 6.40 -11.33
N VAL A 13 10.64 7.69 -11.02
CA VAL A 13 11.47 8.68 -11.69
C VAL A 13 12.33 9.38 -10.63
N THR A 14 13.61 9.61 -10.91
CA THR A 14 14.47 10.38 -10.01
C THR A 14 14.70 11.79 -10.58
N HIS A 15 14.34 12.81 -9.82
CA HIS A 15 14.52 14.23 -10.18
C HIS A 15 14.50 15.08 -8.91
N CYS A 16 15.10 16.28 -8.92
CA CYS A 16 15.21 17.13 -7.71
C CYS A 16 15.86 16.41 -6.52
N ASP A 17 16.79 15.50 -6.78
CA ASP A 17 17.42 14.64 -5.78
C ASP A 17 16.41 13.81 -4.95
N LYS A 18 15.24 13.51 -5.54
CA LYS A 18 14.17 12.73 -4.92
C LYS A 18 13.65 11.66 -5.86
N ASP A 19 13.24 10.55 -5.27
CA ASP A 19 12.44 9.55 -5.96
C ASP A 19 10.98 9.98 -5.99
N ILE A 20 10.39 9.97 -7.18
CA ILE A 20 9.02 10.34 -7.46
C ILE A 20 8.31 9.11 -8.02
N PHE A 21 7.21 8.71 -7.40
CA PHE A 21 6.42 7.54 -7.78
C PHE A 21 5.10 7.98 -8.42
N CYS A 22 4.82 7.50 -9.62
CA CYS A 22 3.66 7.90 -10.42
C CYS A 22 3.01 6.68 -11.08
N SER A 23 1.72 6.77 -11.41
CA SER A 23 1.01 5.73 -12.19
C SER A 23 1.37 5.73 -13.69
N PHE A 24 1.99 6.80 -14.17
CA PHE A 24 2.47 6.98 -15.55
C PHE A 24 3.67 7.92 -15.54
N VAL A 25 4.48 7.93 -16.59
CA VAL A 25 5.62 8.86 -16.72
C VAL A 25 5.06 10.27 -16.97
N PRO A 26 5.25 11.23 -16.06
CA PRO A 26 4.78 12.59 -16.30
C PRO A 26 5.71 13.33 -17.28
N GLU A 27 5.18 14.27 -18.06
CA GLU A 27 6.01 15.11 -18.94
C GLU A 27 6.84 16.13 -18.15
N ASN A 28 6.26 16.66 -17.07
CA ASN A 28 6.88 17.63 -16.17
C ASN A 28 6.99 17.06 -14.75
N CYS A 29 8.07 17.39 -14.06
CA CYS A 29 8.29 17.02 -12.68
C CYS A 29 7.18 17.61 -11.79
N PRO A 30 6.43 16.80 -11.02
CA PRO A 30 5.35 17.30 -10.18
C PRO A 30 5.83 18.17 -9.00
N LEU A 31 7.14 18.13 -8.69
CA LEU A 31 7.72 18.89 -7.58
C LEU A 31 8.22 20.28 -7.98
N CYS A 32 8.77 20.45 -9.19
CA CYS A 32 9.38 21.71 -9.63
C CYS A 32 8.82 22.26 -10.95
N GLY A 33 7.94 21.53 -11.62
CA GLY A 33 7.33 21.91 -12.90
C GLY A 33 8.24 21.85 -14.12
N GLN A 34 9.53 21.50 -13.96
CA GLN A 34 10.47 21.38 -15.08
C GLN A 34 10.22 20.10 -15.89
N ARG A 35 10.46 20.17 -17.20
CA ARG A 35 10.32 19.01 -18.09
C ARG A 35 11.27 17.90 -17.69
N LEU A 36 10.76 16.67 -17.63
CA LEU A 36 11.59 15.49 -17.40
C LEU A 36 12.32 15.13 -18.69
N ILE A 37 13.65 15.16 -18.63
CA ILE A 37 14.54 14.84 -19.75
C ILE A 37 15.49 13.73 -19.29
N TYR A 38 15.39 12.58 -19.93
CA TYR A 38 16.23 11.41 -19.65
C TYR A 38 17.34 11.34 -20.70
N ARG A 39 18.58 11.57 -20.30
CA ARG A 39 19.73 11.66 -21.23
C ARG A 39 20.47 10.33 -21.36
N SER A 40 20.30 9.43 -20.40
CA SER A 40 20.92 8.12 -20.39
C SER A 40 19.96 7.04 -19.91
N LEU A 41 20.36 5.78 -20.05
CA LEU A 41 19.55 4.64 -19.63
C LEU A 41 19.41 4.58 -18.09
N GLU A 42 20.42 5.05 -17.37
CA GLU A 42 20.43 5.12 -15.90
C GLU A 42 19.40 6.13 -15.36
N GLU A 43 19.04 7.14 -16.15
CA GLU A 43 18.03 8.13 -15.82
C GLU A 43 16.61 7.71 -16.26
N ALA A 44 16.46 6.60 -16.98
CA ALA A 44 15.18 6.19 -17.53
C ALA A 44 14.16 5.86 -16.43
N PRO A 45 12.86 6.17 -16.63
CA PRO A 45 11.81 5.73 -15.72
C PRO A 45 11.81 4.22 -15.52
N VAL A 46 11.69 3.80 -14.26
CA VAL A 46 11.71 2.38 -13.90
C VAL A 46 10.32 1.94 -13.47
N SER A 47 9.82 0.87 -14.07
CA SER A 47 8.61 0.19 -13.61
C SER A 47 8.93 -0.66 -12.38
N ILE A 48 8.27 -0.36 -11.26
CA ILE A 48 8.37 -1.12 -10.01
C ILE A 48 7.06 -1.89 -9.79
N PRO A 49 7.11 -3.11 -9.24
CA PRO A 49 5.89 -3.83 -8.86
C PRO A 49 5.00 -2.97 -7.96
N SER A 50 3.69 -3.16 -8.06
CA SER A 50 2.77 -2.52 -7.13
C SER A 50 3.13 -2.94 -5.70
N PRO A 51 3.23 -1.99 -4.75
CA PRO A 51 3.38 -2.32 -3.34
C PRO A 51 2.07 -2.83 -2.74
N PHE A 52 0.96 -2.71 -3.48
CA PHE A 52 -0.36 -3.13 -3.03
C PHE A 52 -0.69 -4.52 -3.56
N VAL A 53 -1.33 -5.30 -2.72
CA VAL A 53 -1.75 -6.66 -3.01
C VAL A 53 -3.25 -6.79 -2.81
N ASN A 54 -3.81 -7.84 -3.39
CA ASN A 54 -5.15 -8.29 -3.04
C ASN A 54 -5.07 -9.15 -1.77
N GLY A 55 -5.52 -8.60 -0.66
CA GLY A 55 -5.51 -9.25 0.65
C GLY A 55 -6.21 -10.60 0.67
N HIS A 56 -7.23 -10.80 -0.16
CA HIS A 56 -7.94 -12.08 -0.26
C HIS A 56 -7.11 -13.21 -0.91
N GLY A 57 -5.97 -12.87 -1.53
CA GLY A 57 -4.99 -13.83 -2.03
C GLY A 57 -3.83 -14.10 -1.07
N GLU A 58 -3.66 -13.27 -0.04
CA GLU A 58 -2.50 -13.33 0.86
C GLU A 58 -2.76 -14.26 2.03
N LYS A 59 -1.80 -15.13 2.37
CA LYS A 59 -1.92 -16.07 3.49
C LYS A 59 -1.14 -15.59 4.71
N CYS A 60 -1.69 -15.81 5.90
CA CYS A 60 -1.02 -15.54 7.19
C CYS A 60 -0.37 -14.15 7.26
N SER A 61 -1.08 -13.13 6.78
CA SER A 61 -0.52 -11.82 6.48
C SER A 61 -1.17 -10.74 7.32
N PHE A 62 -0.39 -9.74 7.72
CA PHE A 62 -0.91 -8.51 8.30
C PHE A 62 -1.15 -7.49 7.19
N LEU A 63 -2.39 -7.04 7.06
CA LEU A 63 -2.85 -6.15 6.01
C LEU A 63 -3.14 -4.75 6.57
N LEU A 64 -2.80 -3.75 5.77
CA LEU A 64 -3.05 -2.35 6.08
C LEU A 64 -3.69 -1.66 4.87
N LYS A 65 -4.76 -0.89 5.10
CA LYS A 65 -5.40 -0.05 4.07
C LYS A 65 -5.90 1.26 4.68
N PRO A 66 -6.18 2.31 3.89
CA PRO A 66 -6.93 3.46 4.38
C PRO A 66 -8.33 3.05 4.82
N THR A 67 -8.88 3.74 5.82
CA THR A 67 -10.29 3.56 6.22
C THR A 67 -11.22 3.91 5.08
N THR A 68 -10.90 4.98 4.33
CA THR A 68 -11.69 5.47 3.19
C THR A 68 -10.82 5.51 1.93
N GLY A 69 -11.37 5.04 0.81
CA GLY A 69 -10.71 5.10 -0.49
C GLY A 69 -9.44 4.25 -0.56
N THR A 70 -8.43 4.73 -1.30
CA THR A 70 -7.20 3.98 -1.56
C THR A 70 -5.92 4.79 -1.39
N PHE A 71 -4.79 4.09 -1.17
CA PHE A 71 -3.49 4.74 -0.95
C PHE A 71 -3.04 5.64 -2.10
N LEU A 72 -3.37 5.29 -3.34
CA LEU A 72 -2.91 6.03 -4.52
C LEU A 72 -3.80 7.22 -4.89
N ARG A 73 -5.03 7.28 -4.37
CA ARG A 73 -6.03 8.26 -4.82
C ARG A 73 -6.55 9.15 -3.71
N ASP A 74 -6.82 8.57 -2.54
CA ASP A 74 -7.60 9.23 -1.50
C ASP A 74 -6.79 9.45 -0.22
N TYR A 75 -5.73 8.69 0.00
CA TYR A 75 -4.92 8.79 1.20
C TYR A 75 -4.02 10.03 1.17
N ASP A 76 -4.31 10.96 2.07
CA ASP A 76 -3.59 12.23 2.24
C ASP A 76 -2.46 12.18 3.28
N GLY A 77 -2.28 11.03 3.95
CA GLY A 77 -1.29 10.87 5.02
C GLY A 77 -1.81 11.18 6.42
N ASP A 78 -3.02 11.72 6.55
CA ASP A 78 -3.66 12.06 7.84
C ASP A 78 -4.93 11.21 8.09
N SER A 79 -5.46 10.58 7.04
CA SER A 79 -6.59 9.65 7.12
C SER A 79 -6.28 8.44 8.02
N ASP A 80 -7.28 7.98 8.77
CA ASP A 80 -7.16 6.76 9.57
C ASP A 80 -6.84 5.53 8.71
N LEU A 81 -6.09 4.60 9.32
CA LEU A 81 -5.74 3.32 8.72
C LEU A 81 -6.53 2.19 9.35
N HIS A 82 -6.93 1.24 8.52
CA HIS A 82 -7.63 0.03 8.91
C HIS A 82 -6.73 -1.19 8.76
N VAL A 83 -6.82 -2.10 9.74
CA VAL A 83 -5.97 -3.30 9.81
C VAL A 83 -6.78 -4.58 9.65
N GLY A 84 -6.17 -5.55 8.98
CA GLY A 84 -6.76 -6.86 8.73
C GLY A 84 -5.70 -7.95 8.87
N ILE A 85 -6.13 -9.17 9.17
CA ILE A 85 -5.24 -10.33 9.24
C ILE A 85 -5.84 -11.41 8.35
N THR A 86 -5.01 -12.05 7.53
CA THR A 86 -5.45 -13.20 6.75
C THR A 86 -5.12 -14.51 7.42
N ASN A 87 -6.03 -15.48 7.32
CA ASN A 87 -5.73 -16.85 7.71
C ASN A 87 -4.98 -17.61 6.60
N THR A 88 -4.74 -18.90 6.81
CA THR A 88 -4.08 -19.80 5.85
C THR A 88 -4.82 -19.96 4.52
N ASN A 89 -6.11 -19.63 4.48
CA ASN A 89 -6.96 -19.71 3.30
C ASN A 89 -7.10 -18.36 2.57
N GLY A 90 -6.50 -17.28 3.07
CA GLY A 90 -6.65 -15.94 2.50
C GLY A 90 -7.94 -15.22 2.91
N LEU A 91 -8.70 -15.74 3.88
CA LEU A 91 -9.84 -15.00 4.43
C LEU A 91 -9.34 -13.85 5.30
N VAL A 92 -9.86 -12.65 5.04
CA VAL A 92 -9.47 -11.44 5.78
C VAL A 92 -10.39 -11.24 6.98
N TYR A 93 -9.81 -11.22 8.17
CA TYR A 93 -10.47 -10.85 9.42
C TYR A 93 -10.11 -9.41 9.77
N ASN A 94 -11.09 -8.60 10.14
CA ASN A 94 -10.88 -7.23 10.60
C ASN A 94 -11.83 -6.90 11.75
N TYR A 95 -11.50 -5.88 12.54
CA TYR A 95 -12.34 -5.39 13.63
C TYR A 95 -12.95 -4.05 13.24
N ASN A 96 -14.27 -3.92 13.31
CA ASN A 96 -14.98 -2.65 13.12
C ASN A 96 -15.95 -2.40 14.29
N GLU A 97 -16.81 -1.40 14.16
CA GLU A 97 -17.81 -1.02 15.18
C GLU A 97 -18.78 -2.15 15.58
N THR A 98 -18.94 -3.18 14.73
CA THR A 98 -19.77 -4.36 14.99
C THR A 98 -18.98 -5.54 15.59
N GLY A 99 -17.67 -5.38 15.81
CA GLY A 99 -16.78 -6.42 16.29
C GLY A 99 -15.89 -7.00 15.20
N ILE A 100 -15.46 -8.26 15.41
CA ILE A 100 -14.64 -8.98 14.43
C ILE A 100 -15.53 -9.49 13.31
N THR A 101 -15.21 -9.14 12.07
CA THR A 101 -15.90 -9.58 10.86
C THR A 101 -14.94 -10.23 9.88
N ILE A 102 -15.47 -11.10 9.03
CA ILE A 102 -14.77 -11.59 7.85
C ILE A 102 -15.15 -10.67 6.70
N ALA A 103 -14.16 -10.07 6.05
CA ALA A 103 -14.38 -9.23 4.89
C ALA A 103 -14.44 -10.12 3.63
N GLU A 104 -15.50 -9.96 2.84
CA GLU A 104 -15.61 -10.57 1.50
C GLU A 104 -15.01 -9.69 0.40
N TYR A 105 -14.88 -8.38 0.68
CA TYR A 105 -14.36 -7.36 -0.23
C TYR A 105 -13.73 -6.20 0.54
N GLY A 106 -13.09 -5.28 -0.16
CA GLY A 106 -12.54 -4.03 0.37
C GLY A 106 -11.09 -4.12 0.84
N TRP A 107 -10.42 -5.24 0.57
CA TRP A 107 -9.00 -5.48 0.86
C TRP A 107 -8.17 -5.76 -0.41
N GLU A 108 -8.70 -5.44 -1.58
CA GLU A 108 -8.07 -5.67 -2.88
C GLU A 108 -6.91 -4.69 -3.15
N GLN A 109 -6.82 -3.61 -2.36
CA GLN A 109 -5.73 -2.63 -2.41
C GLN A 109 -5.17 -2.35 -1.02
N CYS A 110 -4.45 -3.33 -0.48
CA CYS A 110 -3.80 -3.22 0.83
C CYS A 110 -2.29 -3.44 0.73
N ASN A 111 -1.55 -2.95 1.73
CA ASN A 111 -0.17 -3.33 1.93
C ASN A 111 -0.11 -4.60 2.77
N ASN A 112 0.74 -5.55 2.37
CA ASN A 112 1.00 -6.76 3.14
C ASN A 112 2.39 -6.71 3.79
N PHE A 113 2.42 -7.05 5.08
CA PHE A 113 3.64 -7.26 5.85
C PHE A 113 3.83 -8.76 6.16
N GLN A 114 4.45 -9.49 5.22
CA GLN A 114 4.73 -10.94 5.35
C GLN A 114 6.00 -11.26 6.15
N GLN A 115 7.00 -10.37 6.16
CA GLN A 115 8.33 -10.69 6.70
C GLN A 115 8.52 -10.41 8.20
N GLN A 116 7.49 -10.03 8.95
CA GLN A 116 7.70 -9.49 10.31
C GLN A 116 6.63 -9.82 11.35
N ILE A 117 5.97 -10.98 11.29
CA ILE A 117 5.24 -11.51 12.46
C ILE A 117 6.23 -12.27 13.39
N PHE A 118 7.37 -11.64 13.65
CA PHE A 118 8.28 -11.97 14.76
C PHE A 118 8.78 -10.64 15.34
N GLY A 119 7.97 -10.07 16.24
CA GLY A 119 8.36 -8.93 17.09
C GLY A 119 8.08 -7.54 16.49
N PHE A 120 6.90 -6.99 16.77
CA PHE A 120 6.71 -5.54 16.74
C PHE A 120 7.40 -4.92 17.95
N HIS A 121 8.59 -4.34 17.77
CA HIS A 121 9.16 -3.43 18.76
C HIS A 121 8.44 -2.08 18.63
N THR A 122 7.87 -1.61 19.73
CA THR A 122 7.07 -0.40 19.83
C THR A 122 7.89 0.86 19.52
N GLY A 123 7.79 1.36 18.30
CA GLY A 123 8.41 2.62 17.85
C GLY A 123 7.46 3.61 17.17
N MET A 124 6.19 3.24 16.91
CA MET A 124 5.18 4.16 16.39
C MET A 124 4.36 4.71 17.56
N LYS A 125 4.51 6.00 17.83
CA LYS A 125 4.04 6.65 19.06
C LYS A 125 2.52 6.63 19.29
N ASN A 126 1.67 6.13 18.39
CA ASN A 126 0.21 6.14 18.58
C ASN A 126 -0.53 4.91 18.00
N VAL A 127 0.14 3.79 17.69
CA VAL A 127 -0.55 2.62 17.11
C VAL A 127 -0.25 1.37 17.92
N SER A 128 -1.15 1.05 18.87
CA SER A 128 -1.16 -0.24 19.56
C SER A 128 -1.89 -1.27 18.70
N ILE A 129 -1.15 -1.98 17.83
CA ILE A 129 -1.70 -3.17 17.16
C ILE A 129 -1.62 -4.33 18.16
N ILE A 130 -2.78 -4.74 18.68
CA ILE A 130 -2.91 -5.98 19.43
C ILE A 130 -3.08 -7.11 18.41
N VAL A 131 -2.01 -7.85 18.13
CA VAL A 131 -2.10 -9.09 17.35
C VAL A 131 -2.57 -10.20 18.29
N ILE A 132 -3.85 -10.59 18.18
CA ILE A 132 -4.34 -11.80 18.83
C ILE A 132 -3.92 -12.98 17.95
N LEU A 133 -2.93 -13.75 18.41
CA LEU A 133 -2.58 -15.04 17.81
C LEU A 133 -3.76 -16.00 18.00
N MET A 134 -4.51 -16.29 16.93
CA MET A 134 -5.42 -17.43 16.92
C MET A 134 -4.58 -18.69 16.68
N HIS A 135 -4.47 -19.55 17.70
CA HIS A 135 -3.91 -20.91 17.60
C HIS A 135 -4.87 -21.84 16.85
#